data_AF-A0AAE6YHA0-F1
#
_entry.id   AF-A0AAE6YHA0-F1
#
_cell.length_a   1.000
_cell.length_b   1.000
_cell.length_c   1.000
_cell.angle_alpha   90.00
_cell.angle_beta   90.00
_cell.angle_gamma   90.00
#
_symmetry.space_group_name_H-M   'P 1'
#
loop_
_entity.id
_entity.type
_entity.pdbx_description
1 polymer ?
#
loop_
_entity_poly.entity_id
_entity_poly.type
_entity_poly.pdbx_seq_one_letter_code
_entity_poly.pdbx_strand_id
1 'polypeptide(L)'
;MHYHIKEVFWSSILSFLKSQKGIHNNDEARLRLFIEAVFYVLRTGCQWRMLPFYYGKYRSIHKRFKDWFDKGIFSRLFKSVQNPDLQEVMIDSTIARTYACSTGYQRDNNQAIGRSVGGLTTKIHAMTDALGNPIEILLSEGKTHDSKVAIALLQNVYNTKVIADRAYHHTYKLPLTISNCSNNYGPYQHPEKLIPVVINSCINYKPIPVYGDGSNIRDWLYVEDHCDAIQIIIEKGVVGEVYNIGGINEVDNLTLVKTICKLMDEYKPENAPHSKLITFVEDRKGHDWRYAIDNSKIQNELGWKPSQDFEKMFKQTIGFYLN
;
A
#
# COMPACT_ATOMS: atom_id res chain seq x y z
N MET A 1 -2.39 -20.35 -17.84
CA MET A 1 -2.69 -20.23 -16.41
C MET A 1 -4.21 -20.27 -16.25
N HIS A 2 -4.77 -21.44 -15.91
CA HIS A 2 -6.17 -21.52 -15.51
C HIS A 2 -6.30 -20.82 -14.15
N TYR A 3 -7.25 -19.91 -14.03
CA TYR A 3 -7.41 -19.18 -12.79
C TYR A 3 -8.32 -19.98 -11.87
N HIS A 4 -7.73 -20.74 -10.97
CA HIS A 4 -8.48 -21.62 -10.07
C HIS A 4 -8.78 -20.92 -8.75
N ILE A 5 -10.07 -20.76 -8.45
CA ILE A 5 -10.52 -20.37 -7.11
C ILE A 5 -10.23 -21.56 -6.19
N LYS A 6 -9.53 -21.34 -5.07
CA LYS A 6 -9.30 -22.41 -4.08
C LYS A 6 -10.65 -22.89 -3.53
N GLU A 7 -10.78 -24.20 -3.27
CA GLU A 7 -12.06 -24.78 -2.81
C GLU A 7 -12.62 -24.08 -1.57
N VAL A 8 -11.76 -23.71 -0.62
CA VAL A 8 -12.17 -23.00 0.60
C VAL A 8 -12.92 -21.69 0.31
N PHE A 9 -12.53 -20.96 -0.73
CA PHE A 9 -13.23 -19.73 -1.14
C PHE A 9 -14.46 -20.05 -1.99
N TRP A 10 -14.38 -21.09 -2.82
CA TRP A 10 -15.48 -21.50 -3.68
C TRP A 10 -16.72 -21.91 -2.88
N SER A 11 -16.56 -22.64 -1.77
CA SER A 11 -17.70 -23.04 -0.92
C SER A 11 -18.49 -21.83 -0.41
N SER A 12 -17.81 -20.76 0.02
CA SER A 12 -18.45 -19.52 0.47
C SER A 12 -19.16 -18.79 -0.67
N ILE A 13 -18.47 -18.62 -1.81
CA ILE A 13 -19.04 -18.00 -3.02
C ILE A 13 -20.29 -18.77 -3.48
N LEU A 14 -20.21 -20.09 -3.57
CA LEU A 14 -21.31 -20.95 -4.01
C LEU A 14 -22.51 -20.85 -3.08
N SER A 15 -22.29 -20.87 -1.77
CA SER A 15 -23.35 -20.69 -0.76
C SER A 15 -24.08 -19.36 -0.97
N PHE A 16 -23.33 -18.27 -1.14
CA PHE A 16 -23.91 -16.98 -1.48
C PHE A 16 -24.72 -17.04 -2.78
N LEU A 17 -24.14 -17.56 -3.87
CA LEU A 17 -24.80 -17.60 -5.17
C LEU A 17 -26.09 -18.43 -5.17
N LYS A 18 -26.14 -19.51 -4.37
CA LYS A 18 -27.35 -20.33 -4.18
C LYS A 18 -28.46 -19.57 -3.45
N SER A 19 -28.13 -18.59 -2.60
CA SER A 19 -29.13 -17.76 -1.90
C SER A 19 -29.72 -16.65 -2.76
N GLN A 20 -29.12 -16.31 -3.91
CA GLN A 20 -29.59 -15.21 -4.76
C GLN A 20 -30.72 -15.64 -5.70
N LYS A 21 -31.84 -14.91 -5.68
CA LYS A 21 -32.95 -15.11 -6.62
C LYS A 21 -32.51 -14.82 -8.06
N GLY A 22 -32.91 -15.68 -8.99
CA GLY A 22 -32.67 -15.49 -10.43
C GLY A 22 -31.27 -15.88 -10.92
N ILE A 23 -30.45 -16.54 -10.09
CA ILE A 23 -29.20 -17.17 -10.52
C ILE A 23 -29.46 -18.65 -10.83
N HIS A 24 -29.22 -19.06 -12.08
CA HIS A 24 -29.19 -20.47 -12.43
C HIS A 24 -27.97 -21.15 -11.79
N ASN A 25 -28.23 -22.09 -10.88
CA ASN A 25 -27.23 -22.78 -10.07
C ASN A 25 -27.27 -24.31 -10.22
N ASN A 26 -28.04 -24.83 -11.19
CA ASN A 26 -28.18 -26.26 -11.48
C ASN A 26 -26.89 -26.94 -11.95
N ASP A 27 -25.93 -26.16 -12.47
CA ASP A 27 -24.62 -26.63 -12.93
C ASP A 27 -23.53 -25.82 -12.23
N GLU A 28 -22.99 -26.39 -11.15
CA GLU A 28 -21.96 -25.78 -10.33
C GLU A 28 -20.66 -25.57 -11.10
N ALA A 29 -20.28 -26.52 -11.96
CA ALA A 29 -19.06 -26.43 -12.75
C ALA A 29 -19.11 -25.24 -13.73
N ARG A 30 -20.26 -25.04 -14.40
CA ARG A 30 -20.47 -23.86 -15.26
C ARG A 30 -20.53 -22.56 -14.47
N LEU A 31 -21.10 -22.57 -13.27
CA LEU A 31 -21.14 -21.40 -12.40
C LEU A 31 -19.72 -20.98 -11.99
N ARG A 32 -18.89 -21.96 -11.58
CA ARG A 32 -17.48 -21.73 -11.25
C ARG A 32 -16.70 -21.19 -12.42
N LEU A 33 -16.81 -21.84 -13.58
CA LEU A 33 -16.10 -21.43 -14.79
C LEU A 33 -16.45 -19.99 -15.19
N PHE A 34 -17.69 -19.56 -14.98
CA PHE A 34 -18.09 -18.18 -15.18
C PHE A 34 -17.40 -17.20 -14.22
N ILE A 35 -17.35 -17.49 -12.91
CA ILE A 35 -16.66 -16.63 -11.93
C ILE A 35 -15.15 -16.58 -12.23
N GLU A 36 -14.54 -17.72 -12.55
CA GLU A 36 -13.13 -17.79 -12.92
C GLU A 36 -12.82 -16.98 -14.19
N ALA A 37 -13.72 -16.99 -15.17
CA ALA A 37 -13.61 -16.16 -16.37
C ALA A 37 -13.64 -14.65 -16.04
N VAL A 38 -14.55 -14.24 -15.15
CA VAL A 38 -14.63 -12.85 -14.68
C VAL A 38 -13.33 -12.46 -13.96
N PHE A 39 -12.85 -13.29 -13.04
CA PHE A 39 -11.61 -13.03 -12.30
C PHE A 39 -10.37 -13.00 -13.20
N TYR A 40 -10.32 -13.84 -14.24
CA TYR A 40 -9.27 -13.79 -15.24
C TYR A 40 -9.22 -12.41 -15.91
N VAL A 41 -10.37 -11.89 -16.36
CA VAL A 41 -10.45 -10.57 -17.00
C VAL A 41 -10.05 -9.47 -16.03
N LEU A 42 -10.58 -9.48 -14.80
CA LEU A 42 -10.28 -8.47 -13.79
C LEU A 42 -8.80 -8.45 -13.39
N ARG A 43 -8.16 -9.61 -13.27
CA ARG A 43 -6.75 -9.71 -12.86
C ARG A 43 -5.78 -9.40 -14.00
N THR A 44 -6.11 -9.78 -15.23
CA THR A 44 -5.23 -9.57 -16.39
C THR A 44 -5.43 -8.20 -17.05
N GLY A 45 -6.59 -7.57 -16.83
CA GLY A 45 -6.99 -6.38 -17.57
C GLY A 45 -7.23 -6.63 -19.06
N CYS A 46 -7.32 -7.89 -19.50
CA CYS A 46 -7.51 -8.20 -20.92
C CYS A 46 -8.90 -7.77 -21.40
N GLN A 47 -9.04 -7.47 -22.69
CA GLN A 47 -10.36 -7.21 -23.28
C GLN A 47 -11.20 -8.48 -23.25
N TRP A 48 -12.53 -8.38 -23.04
CA TRP A 48 -13.43 -9.55 -23.02
C TRP A 48 -13.29 -10.46 -24.25
N ARG A 49 -13.07 -9.90 -25.44
CA ARG A 49 -12.85 -10.68 -26.68
C ARG A 49 -11.57 -11.52 -26.69
N MET A 50 -10.62 -11.20 -25.80
CA MET A 50 -9.37 -11.93 -25.59
C MET A 50 -9.50 -13.02 -24.51
N LEU A 51 -10.69 -13.21 -23.93
CA LEU A 51 -10.92 -14.25 -22.95
C LEU A 51 -10.58 -15.62 -23.55
N PRO A 52 -9.79 -16.45 -22.86
CA PRO A 52 -9.43 -17.77 -23.36
C PRO A 52 -10.65 -18.63 -23.67
N PHE A 53 -10.59 -19.36 -24.80
CA PHE A 53 -11.74 -20.10 -25.34
C PHE A 53 -12.30 -21.16 -24.38
N TYR A 54 -11.47 -21.69 -23.48
CA TYR A 54 -11.87 -22.71 -22.51
C TYR A 54 -12.83 -22.20 -21.43
N TYR A 55 -12.94 -20.87 -21.22
CA TYR A 55 -13.99 -20.30 -20.37
C TYR A 55 -15.35 -20.24 -21.06
N GLY A 56 -15.39 -20.37 -22.39
CA GLY A 56 -16.58 -20.31 -23.22
C GLY A 56 -16.67 -19.03 -24.07
N LYS A 57 -17.83 -18.81 -24.69
CA LYS A 57 -18.05 -17.67 -25.60
C LYS A 57 -18.05 -16.36 -24.82
N TYR A 58 -17.07 -15.49 -25.10
CA TYR A 58 -16.91 -14.22 -24.38
C TYR A 58 -18.17 -13.35 -24.37
N ARG A 59 -18.96 -13.33 -25.46
CA ARG A 59 -20.20 -12.52 -25.53
C ARG A 59 -21.21 -12.93 -24.47
N SER A 60 -21.37 -14.23 -24.26
CA SER A 60 -22.30 -14.78 -23.27
C SER A 60 -21.83 -14.47 -21.85
N ILE A 61 -20.52 -14.60 -21.61
CA ILE A 61 -19.89 -14.32 -20.31
C ILE A 61 -19.99 -12.84 -19.98
N HIS A 62 -19.62 -11.96 -20.92
CA HIS A 62 -19.72 -10.51 -20.76
C HIS A 62 -21.18 -10.07 -20.53
N LYS A 63 -22.15 -10.63 -21.26
CA LYS A 63 -23.57 -10.34 -21.04
C LYS A 63 -24.00 -10.72 -19.62
N ARG A 64 -23.66 -11.94 -19.18
CA ARG A 64 -23.97 -12.39 -17.81
C ARG A 64 -23.28 -11.54 -16.75
N PHE A 65 -22.01 -11.18 -16.96
CA PHE A 65 -21.27 -10.27 -16.09
C PHE A 65 -21.98 -8.93 -15.96
N LYS A 66 -22.36 -8.31 -17.09
CA LYS A 66 -23.09 -7.04 -17.10
C LYS A 66 -24.43 -7.15 -16.38
N ASP A 67 -25.22 -8.18 -16.69
CA ASP A 67 -26.51 -8.41 -16.03
C ASP A 67 -26.36 -8.58 -14.51
N TRP A 68 -25.28 -9.24 -14.04
CA TRP A 68 -24.98 -9.40 -12.62
C TRP A 68 -24.49 -8.12 -11.96
N PHE A 69 -23.69 -7.35 -12.68
CA PHE A 69 -23.21 -6.04 -12.26
C PHE A 69 -24.38 -5.07 -12.07
N ASP A 70 -25.26 -4.96 -13.07
CA ASP A 70 -26.44 -4.08 -13.04
C ASP A 70 -27.42 -4.47 -11.92
N LYS A 71 -27.48 -5.76 -11.54
CA LYS A 71 -28.25 -6.27 -10.41
C LYS A 71 -27.55 -6.17 -9.05
N GLY A 72 -26.33 -5.63 -9.00
CA GLY A 72 -25.53 -5.51 -7.79
C GLY A 72 -25.10 -6.84 -7.15
N ILE A 73 -25.09 -7.94 -7.91
CA ILE A 73 -24.76 -9.28 -7.39
C ILE A 73 -23.30 -9.33 -6.92
N PHE A 74 -22.37 -8.75 -7.67
CA PHE A 74 -20.96 -8.72 -7.28
C PHE A 74 -20.71 -7.90 -6.01
N SER A 75 -21.39 -6.76 -5.85
CA SER A 75 -21.30 -5.95 -4.63
C SER A 75 -21.81 -6.71 -3.40
N ARG A 76 -22.93 -7.43 -3.53
CA ARG A 76 -23.46 -8.28 -2.46
C ARG A 76 -22.56 -9.50 -2.19
N LEU A 77 -22.00 -10.10 -3.24
CA LEU A 77 -21.05 -11.21 -3.10
C LEU A 77 -19.84 -10.76 -2.30
N PHE A 78 -19.24 -9.62 -2.68
CA PHE A 78 -18.11 -9.02 -1.97
C PHE A 78 -18.43 -8.82 -0.49
N LYS A 79 -19.58 -8.20 -0.18
CA LYS A 79 -20.04 -8.03 1.21
C LYS A 79 -20.31 -9.34 1.96
N SER A 80 -20.74 -10.39 1.28
CA SER A 80 -21.05 -11.68 1.91
C SER A 80 -19.82 -12.52 2.27
N VAL A 81 -18.70 -12.32 1.57
CA VAL A 81 -17.45 -13.05 1.82
C VAL A 81 -16.50 -12.28 2.74
N GLN A 82 -16.83 -11.03 3.05
CA GLN A 82 -16.13 -10.20 4.01
C GLN A 82 -16.37 -10.70 5.44
N ASN A 83 -15.29 -10.80 6.20
CA ASN A 83 -15.34 -10.98 7.66
C ASN A 83 -14.29 -10.08 8.31
N PRO A 84 -14.43 -8.75 8.17
CA PRO A 84 -13.39 -7.82 8.59
C PRO A 84 -13.40 -7.68 10.11
N ASP A 85 -12.22 -7.59 10.71
CA ASP A 85 -12.08 -7.09 12.07
C ASP A 85 -12.21 -5.57 12.04
N LEU A 86 -13.30 -5.04 12.58
CA LEU A 86 -13.60 -3.61 12.58
C LEU A 86 -13.10 -2.88 13.83
N GLN A 87 -12.21 -3.48 14.63
CA GLN A 87 -11.55 -2.75 15.71
C GLN A 87 -10.72 -1.58 15.18
N GLU A 88 -10.02 -1.83 14.08
CA GLU A 88 -9.09 -0.91 13.43
C GLU A 88 -9.27 -0.97 11.92
N VAL A 89 -9.38 0.20 11.29
CA VAL A 89 -9.44 0.32 9.84
C VAL A 89 -8.40 1.30 9.33
N MET A 90 -7.84 1.00 8.17
CA MET A 90 -6.93 1.88 7.45
C MET A 90 -7.65 2.47 6.24
N ILE A 91 -7.47 3.76 6.00
CA ILE A 91 -7.95 4.41 4.78
C ILE A 91 -6.79 5.00 4.00
N ASP A 92 -6.80 4.79 2.69
CA ASP A 92 -5.85 5.41 1.77
C ASP A 92 -6.47 5.58 0.38
N SER A 93 -5.81 6.36 -0.47
CA SER A 93 -6.21 6.54 -1.86
C SER A 93 -5.03 6.42 -2.83
N THR A 94 -5.32 5.97 -4.04
CA THR A 94 -4.33 5.91 -5.11
C THR A 94 -4.92 6.38 -6.43
N ILE A 95 -4.08 6.97 -7.30
CA ILE A 95 -4.49 7.49 -8.60
C ILE A 95 -4.13 6.47 -9.68
N ALA A 96 -5.13 6.08 -10.47
CA ALA A 96 -4.96 5.24 -11.64
C ALA A 96 -5.19 6.07 -12.92
N ARG A 97 -4.26 5.97 -13.88
CA ARG A 97 -4.46 6.52 -15.21
C ARG A 97 -5.51 5.70 -15.95
N THR A 98 -6.46 6.37 -16.60
CA THR A 98 -7.46 5.65 -17.39
C THR A 98 -6.80 4.99 -18.60
N TYR A 99 -7.24 3.79 -18.94
CA TYR A 99 -6.74 3.07 -20.10
C TYR A 99 -7.03 3.83 -21.40
N ALA A 100 -6.21 3.64 -22.43
CA ALA A 100 -6.34 4.36 -23.71
C ALA A 100 -7.71 4.14 -24.39
N CYS A 101 -8.40 3.03 -24.09
CA CYS A 101 -9.74 2.72 -24.61
C CYS A 101 -10.89 3.34 -23.80
N SER A 102 -10.63 4.15 -22.77
CA SER A 102 -11.64 4.90 -22.02
C SER A 102 -12.23 6.08 -22.80
N THR A 103 -12.16 6.05 -24.14
CA THR A 103 -12.65 7.07 -25.07
C THR A 103 -14.16 7.27 -25.05
N GLY A 104 -14.92 6.34 -24.44
CA GLY A 104 -16.35 6.46 -24.19
C GLY A 104 -16.71 7.27 -22.94
N TYR A 105 -15.73 7.94 -22.30
CA TYR A 105 -15.99 8.83 -21.18
C TYR A 105 -16.97 9.93 -21.60
N GLN A 106 -18.16 9.94 -20.97
CA GLN A 106 -19.16 10.99 -21.14
C GLN A 106 -19.13 11.86 -19.90
N ARG A 107 -18.86 13.16 -20.09
CA ARG A 107 -18.64 14.15 -19.02
C ARG A 107 -19.76 14.18 -17.97
N ASP A 108 -20.98 13.79 -18.35
CA ASP A 108 -22.19 13.99 -17.55
C ASP A 108 -22.69 12.70 -16.84
N ASN A 109 -22.02 11.55 -17.02
CA ASN A 109 -22.49 10.25 -16.50
C ASN A 109 -21.81 9.78 -15.20
N ASN A 110 -21.18 10.69 -14.44
CA ASN A 110 -20.53 10.42 -13.15
C ASN A 110 -19.70 9.13 -13.12
N GLN A 111 -18.79 8.97 -14.08
CA GLN A 111 -17.99 7.75 -14.26
C GLN A 111 -16.70 7.72 -13.40
N ALA A 112 -16.58 8.62 -12.42
CA ALA A 112 -15.38 8.79 -11.59
C ALA A 112 -14.07 9.00 -12.39
N ILE A 113 -14.16 9.63 -13.57
CA ILE A 113 -13.01 9.96 -14.43
C ILE A 113 -12.95 11.49 -14.57
N GLY A 114 -11.77 12.06 -14.33
CA GLY A 114 -11.52 13.49 -14.52
C GLY A 114 -10.16 13.77 -15.14
N ARG A 115 -9.96 15.01 -15.61
CA ARG A 115 -8.65 15.46 -16.13
C ARG A 115 -7.73 15.85 -14.97
N SER A 116 -6.49 15.37 -15.04
CA SER A 116 -5.37 15.77 -14.17
C SER A 116 -4.12 16.04 -15.01
N VAL A 117 -3.01 16.39 -14.35
CA VAL A 117 -1.68 16.42 -14.98
C VAL A 117 -1.37 15.01 -15.52
N GLY A 118 -1.09 14.89 -16.81
CA GLY A 118 -0.80 13.61 -17.47
C GLY A 118 -2.00 12.85 -18.06
N GLY A 119 -3.20 13.45 -18.11
CA GLY A 119 -4.33 12.92 -18.88
C GLY A 119 -5.60 12.66 -18.06
N LEU A 120 -6.44 11.74 -18.51
CA LEU A 120 -7.62 11.29 -17.79
C LEU A 120 -7.22 10.31 -16.69
N THR A 121 -7.73 10.53 -15.48
CA THR A 121 -7.41 9.75 -14.29
C THR A 121 -8.64 9.51 -13.41
N THR A 122 -8.60 8.40 -12.69
CA THR A 122 -9.53 8.05 -11.63
C THR A 122 -8.75 7.87 -10.34
N LYS A 123 -9.40 8.07 -9.20
CA LYS A 123 -8.83 7.83 -7.88
C LYS A 123 -9.63 6.75 -7.18
N ILE A 124 -8.93 5.73 -6.70
CA ILE A 124 -9.46 4.60 -5.95
C ILE A 124 -9.19 4.90 -4.48
N HIS A 125 -10.25 5.04 -3.70
CA HIS A 125 -10.21 5.18 -2.25
C HIS A 125 -10.55 3.83 -1.65
N ALA A 126 -9.71 3.31 -0.76
CA ALA A 126 -9.91 2.01 -0.14
C ALA A 126 -9.92 2.15 1.38
N MET A 127 -10.84 1.44 2.01
CA MET A 127 -10.80 1.15 3.43
C MET A 127 -10.52 -0.34 3.62
N THR A 128 -9.59 -0.66 4.49
CA THR A 128 -9.24 -2.04 4.83
C THR A 128 -9.33 -2.26 6.34
N ASP A 129 -9.46 -3.53 6.75
CA ASP A 129 -9.19 -3.91 8.13
C ASP A 129 -7.68 -3.87 8.43
N ALA A 130 -7.30 -4.15 9.67
CA ALA A 130 -5.90 -4.24 10.12
C ALA A 130 -5.05 -5.27 9.35
N LEU A 131 -5.68 -6.27 8.73
CA LEU A 131 -5.00 -7.30 7.92
C LEU A 131 -4.86 -6.91 6.45
N GLY A 132 -5.34 -5.71 6.06
CA GLY A 132 -5.33 -5.24 4.68
C GLY A 132 -6.44 -5.84 3.82
N ASN A 133 -7.44 -6.51 4.40
CA ASN A 133 -8.59 -6.99 3.65
C ASN A 133 -9.50 -5.80 3.30
N PRO A 134 -9.92 -5.64 2.03
CA PRO A 134 -10.74 -4.51 1.64
C PRO A 134 -12.15 -4.62 2.22
N ILE A 135 -12.60 -3.54 2.85
CA ILE A 135 -13.94 -3.36 3.43
C ILE A 135 -14.83 -2.58 2.47
N GLU A 136 -14.38 -1.42 2.00
CA GLU A 136 -15.14 -0.56 1.10
C GLU A 136 -14.18 0.08 0.09
N ILE A 137 -14.62 0.21 -1.15
CA ILE A 137 -13.85 0.86 -2.22
C ILE A 137 -14.75 1.87 -2.90
N LEU A 138 -14.31 3.13 -2.94
CA LEU A 138 -15.01 4.22 -3.61
C LEU A 138 -14.14 4.79 -4.73
N LEU A 139 -14.80 5.22 -5.81
CA LEU A 139 -14.14 5.85 -6.94
C LEU A 139 -14.49 7.34 -7.01
N SER A 140 -13.52 8.15 -7.42
CA SER A 140 -13.74 9.58 -7.70
C SER A 140 -12.87 10.04 -8.86
N GLU A 141 -13.13 11.23 -9.39
CA GLU A 141 -12.24 11.86 -10.38
C GLU A 141 -10.84 12.06 -9.78
N GLY A 142 -9.78 11.90 -10.58
CA GLY A 142 -8.39 11.98 -10.09
C GLY A 142 -8.01 13.26 -9.36
N LYS A 143 -8.64 14.39 -9.67
CA LYS A 143 -8.44 15.70 -9.01
C LYS A 143 -9.20 15.88 -7.70
N THR A 144 -10.07 14.94 -7.34
CA THR A 144 -10.88 15.01 -6.12
C THR A 144 -9.96 14.89 -4.91
N HIS A 145 -10.13 15.79 -3.94
CA HIS A 145 -9.40 15.72 -2.69
C HIS A 145 -9.90 14.55 -1.85
N ASP A 146 -8.99 13.75 -1.31
CA ASP A 146 -9.29 12.45 -0.69
C ASP A 146 -10.23 12.57 0.49
N SER A 147 -10.02 13.65 1.21
CA SER A 147 -10.85 14.06 2.31
C SER A 147 -12.36 14.01 1.94
N LYS A 148 -12.76 14.46 0.74
CA LYS A 148 -14.18 14.50 0.34
C LYS A 148 -14.81 13.12 0.28
N VAL A 149 -14.01 12.10 -0.05
CA VAL A 149 -14.45 10.72 -0.18
C VAL A 149 -14.35 9.99 1.16
N ALA A 150 -13.42 10.40 2.04
CA ALA A 150 -13.24 9.81 3.37
C ALA A 150 -14.54 9.74 4.19
N ILE A 151 -15.38 10.78 4.13
CA ILE A 151 -16.68 10.79 4.85
C ILE A 151 -17.59 9.67 4.36
N ALA A 152 -17.71 9.52 3.04
CA ALA A 152 -18.53 8.46 2.46
C ALA A 152 -17.95 7.07 2.74
N LEU A 153 -16.63 6.97 2.81
CA LEU A 153 -15.91 5.73 3.12
C LEU A 153 -16.15 5.30 4.57
N LEU A 154 -16.17 6.25 5.51
CA LEU A 154 -16.33 6.03 6.94
C LEU A 154 -17.79 6.08 7.42
N GLN A 155 -18.77 6.37 6.55
CA GLN A 155 -20.17 6.62 6.95
C GLN A 155 -20.85 5.46 7.72
N ASN A 156 -20.35 4.23 7.57
CA ASN A 156 -20.87 3.03 8.22
C ASN A 156 -19.88 2.42 9.22
N VAL A 157 -18.85 3.17 9.60
CA VAL A 157 -17.81 2.74 10.54
C VAL A 157 -18.13 3.35 11.90
N TYR A 158 -18.35 2.50 12.91
CA TYR A 158 -18.75 2.92 14.25
C TYR A 158 -17.89 2.20 15.29
N ASN A 159 -17.48 2.91 16.34
CA ASN A 159 -16.64 2.37 17.42
C ASN A 159 -15.32 1.74 16.94
N THR A 160 -14.73 2.31 15.90
CA THR A 160 -13.53 1.81 15.24
C THR A 160 -12.43 2.88 15.28
N LYS A 161 -11.18 2.45 15.44
CA LYS A 161 -10.02 3.33 15.29
C LYS A 161 -9.65 3.45 13.82
N VAL A 162 -9.53 4.69 13.31
CA VAL A 162 -9.20 4.94 11.90
C VAL A 162 -7.74 5.39 11.80
N ILE A 163 -6.97 4.67 11.01
CA ILE A 163 -5.59 5.01 10.66
C ILE A 163 -5.60 5.63 9.27
N ALA A 164 -5.03 6.83 9.13
CA ALA A 164 -5.03 7.60 7.90
C ALA A 164 -3.85 8.57 7.85
N ASP A 165 -3.54 9.09 6.66
CA ASP A 165 -2.60 10.20 6.52
C ASP A 165 -3.11 11.48 7.22
N ARG A 166 -2.19 12.30 7.73
CA ARG A 166 -2.51 13.54 8.45
C ARG A 166 -3.32 14.53 7.61
N ALA A 167 -3.23 14.50 6.27
CA ALA A 167 -4.01 15.39 5.40
C ALA A 167 -5.53 15.22 5.57
N TYR A 168 -6.00 14.03 5.97
CA TYR A 168 -7.41 13.78 6.29
C TYR A 168 -7.86 14.56 7.54
N HIS A 169 -6.96 14.85 8.49
CA HIS A 169 -7.25 15.65 9.69
C HIS A 169 -7.48 17.13 9.36
N HIS A 170 -6.56 17.74 8.62
CA HIS A 170 -6.54 19.20 8.41
C HIS A 170 -7.86 19.74 7.83
N THR A 171 -8.55 18.90 7.06
CA THR A 171 -9.80 19.27 6.39
C THR A 171 -11.03 19.15 7.29
N TYR A 172 -11.06 18.17 8.21
CA TYR A 172 -12.30 17.81 8.93
C TYR A 172 -12.25 17.93 10.44
N LYS A 173 -11.10 18.30 11.02
CA LYS A 173 -10.94 18.47 12.47
C LYS A 173 -11.40 17.23 13.25
N LEU A 174 -11.21 16.05 12.67
CA LEU A 174 -11.49 14.78 13.33
C LEU A 174 -10.63 14.67 14.61
N PRO A 175 -11.17 14.11 15.69
CA PRO A 175 -10.44 13.92 16.94
C PRO A 175 -9.40 12.81 16.73
N LEU A 176 -8.22 13.20 16.25
CA LEU A 176 -7.16 12.29 15.82
C LEU A 176 -5.95 12.43 16.73
N THR A 177 -5.31 11.29 17.00
CA THR A 177 -3.94 11.25 17.53
C THR A 177 -2.99 11.22 16.33
N ILE A 178 -1.93 12.03 16.38
CA ILE A 178 -0.99 12.17 15.26
C ILE A 178 0.34 11.50 15.63
N SER A 179 0.85 10.63 14.75
CA SER A 179 2.23 10.15 14.81
C SER A 179 3.10 10.91 13.81
N ASN A 180 4.23 11.47 14.26
CA ASN A 180 5.27 12.01 13.37
C ASN A 180 6.52 11.15 13.51
N CYS A 181 6.91 10.45 12.44
CA CYS A 181 8.06 9.56 12.48
C CYS A 181 9.30 10.11 11.77
N SER A 182 10.47 9.55 12.11
CA SER A 182 11.73 9.81 11.42
C SER A 182 11.88 8.94 10.16
N ASN A 183 13.08 8.91 9.57
CA ASN A 183 13.32 8.17 8.33
C ASN A 183 13.22 6.67 8.58
N ASN A 184 12.19 6.05 8.00
CA ASN A 184 11.99 4.61 8.11
C ASN A 184 12.96 3.83 7.21
N TYR A 185 13.36 2.64 7.65
CA TYR A 185 14.08 1.67 6.83
C TYR A 185 13.69 0.23 7.19
N GLY A 186 13.84 -0.69 6.23
CA GLY A 186 13.54 -2.10 6.43
C GLY A 186 13.03 -2.79 5.16
N PRO A 187 12.49 -4.01 5.30
CA PRO A 187 11.86 -4.75 4.21
C PRO A 187 10.80 -3.95 3.44
N TYR A 188 10.59 -4.31 2.17
CA TYR A 188 9.57 -3.74 1.26
C TYR A 188 9.66 -2.24 0.97
N GLN A 189 10.74 -1.55 1.37
CA GLN A 189 10.92 -0.14 1.04
C GLN A 189 11.10 0.06 -0.47
N HIS A 190 10.47 1.11 -1.01
CA HIS A 190 10.50 1.41 -2.45
C HIS A 190 11.94 1.54 -2.98
N PRO A 191 12.29 0.97 -4.15
CA PRO A 191 13.68 0.90 -4.64
C PRO A 191 14.38 2.23 -4.90
N GLU A 192 13.65 3.35 -4.89
CA GLU A 192 14.20 4.71 -5.09
C GLU A 192 14.82 5.31 -3.82
N LYS A 193 14.52 4.74 -2.64
CA LYS A 193 14.99 5.28 -1.35
C LYS A 193 16.47 4.92 -1.14
N LEU A 194 17.18 5.73 -0.34
CA LEU A 194 18.64 5.65 -0.18
C LEU A 194 19.14 4.23 0.12
N ILE A 195 18.61 3.57 1.16
CA ILE A 195 19.06 2.24 1.59
C ILE A 195 18.84 1.18 0.48
N PRO A 196 17.63 1.03 -0.09
CA PRO A 196 17.40 0.15 -1.24
C PRO A 196 18.27 0.48 -2.45
N VAL A 197 18.51 1.76 -2.76
CA VAL A 197 19.40 2.17 -3.86
C VAL A 197 20.82 1.66 -3.62
N VAL A 198 21.35 1.84 -2.41
CA VAL A 198 22.71 1.39 -2.06
C VAL A 198 22.81 -0.13 -2.18
N ILE A 199 21.88 -0.88 -1.57
CA ILE A 199 21.86 -2.35 -1.61
C ILE A 199 21.76 -2.84 -3.06
N ASN A 200 20.82 -2.31 -3.85
CA ASN A 200 20.64 -2.70 -5.25
C ASN A 200 21.86 -2.32 -6.11
N SER A 201 22.52 -1.21 -5.81
CA SER A 201 23.73 -0.79 -6.53
C SER A 201 24.89 -1.75 -6.24
N CYS A 202 25.04 -2.19 -4.99
CA CYS A 202 26.01 -3.24 -4.65
C CYS A 202 25.69 -4.56 -5.39
N ILE A 203 24.44 -5.03 -5.31
CA ILE A 203 24.01 -6.28 -5.96
C ILE A 203 24.31 -6.31 -7.46
N ASN A 204 24.08 -5.18 -8.14
CA ASN A 204 24.20 -5.02 -9.60
C ASN A 204 25.51 -4.38 -10.04
N TYR A 205 26.45 -4.12 -9.12
CA TYR A 205 27.70 -3.43 -9.37
C TYR A 205 27.54 -2.11 -10.16
N LYS A 206 26.63 -1.25 -9.67
CA LYS A 206 26.34 0.08 -10.22
C LYS A 206 26.85 1.20 -9.29
N PRO A 207 27.08 2.41 -9.80
CA PRO A 207 27.42 3.57 -8.97
C PRO A 207 26.36 3.84 -7.90
N ILE A 208 26.82 4.18 -6.69
CA ILE A 208 25.99 4.59 -5.55
C ILE A 208 25.98 6.12 -5.51
N PRO A 209 24.87 6.79 -5.87
CA PRO A 209 24.81 8.25 -5.85
C PRO A 209 24.65 8.79 -4.43
N VAL A 210 25.57 9.66 -4.01
CA VAL A 210 25.52 10.42 -2.75
C VAL A 210 25.38 11.91 -3.08
N TYR A 211 24.31 12.53 -2.59
CA TYR A 211 24.04 13.95 -2.82
C TYR A 211 24.98 14.85 -2.01
N GLY A 212 25.53 15.88 -2.64
CA GLY A 212 26.44 16.82 -1.99
C GLY A 212 27.72 16.12 -1.54
N ASP A 213 28.10 16.33 -0.28
CA ASP A 213 29.20 15.62 0.38
C ASP A 213 28.73 14.44 1.25
N GLY A 214 27.41 14.20 1.30
CA GLY A 214 26.78 13.18 2.14
C GLY A 214 26.71 13.53 3.63
N SER A 215 27.00 14.78 4.03
CA SER A 215 26.98 15.22 5.43
C SER A 215 25.58 15.38 6.03
N ASN A 216 24.52 15.25 5.23
CA ASN A 216 23.15 15.36 5.73
C ASN A 216 22.86 14.24 6.74
N ILE A 217 22.31 14.63 7.89
CA ILE A 217 22.01 13.74 9.02
C ILE A 217 20.53 13.38 9.01
N ARG A 218 20.24 12.10 9.24
CA ARG A 218 18.88 11.60 9.43
C ARG A 218 18.84 10.73 10.67
N ASP A 219 17.73 10.80 11.39
CA ASP A 219 17.36 9.82 12.41
C ASP A 219 16.68 8.62 11.73
N TRP A 220 17.28 7.43 11.86
CA TRP A 220 16.82 6.21 11.20
C TRP A 220 16.05 5.31 12.16
N LEU A 221 14.79 5.04 11.82
CA LEU A 221 13.86 4.18 12.57
C LEU A 221 13.59 2.88 11.79
N TYR A 222 13.76 1.74 12.45
CA TYR A 222 13.43 0.46 11.82
C TYR A 222 11.92 0.33 11.63
N VAL A 223 11.49 -0.21 10.49
CA VAL A 223 10.07 -0.21 10.09
C VAL A 223 9.18 -0.97 11.07
N GLU A 224 9.66 -2.07 11.66
CA GLU A 224 8.89 -2.83 12.66
C GLU A 224 8.76 -2.06 13.97
N ASP A 225 9.79 -1.34 14.41
CA ASP A 225 9.70 -0.46 15.59
C ASP A 225 8.66 0.64 15.39
N HIS A 226 8.54 1.16 14.16
CA HIS A 226 7.51 2.15 13.82
C HIS A 226 6.10 1.53 13.87
N CYS A 227 5.93 0.31 13.36
CA CYS A 227 4.67 -0.42 13.49
C CYS A 227 4.28 -0.63 14.96
N ASP A 228 5.24 -1.05 15.80
CA ASP A 228 5.03 -1.22 17.24
C ASP A 228 4.64 0.10 17.93
N ALA A 229 5.25 1.22 17.52
CA ALA A 229 4.90 2.54 18.03
C ALA A 229 3.46 2.94 17.66
N ILE A 230 3.06 2.70 16.41
CA ILE A 230 1.69 2.95 15.94
C ILE A 230 0.70 2.10 16.75
N GLN A 231 0.99 0.80 16.94
CA GLN A 231 0.15 -0.09 17.73
C GLN A 231 -0.05 0.44 19.16
N ILE A 232 1.03 0.85 19.83
CA ILE A 232 0.96 1.41 21.18
C ILE A 232 0.17 2.72 21.23
N ILE A 233 0.31 3.59 20.24
CA ILE A 233 -0.49 4.82 20.13
C ILE A 233 -1.98 4.49 19.95
N ILE A 234 -2.30 3.51 19.12
CA ILE A 234 -3.67 3.05 18.90
C ILE A 234 -4.27 2.50 20.19
N GLU A 235 -3.51 1.73 20.98
CA GLU A 235 -3.98 1.10 22.21
C GLU A 235 -4.08 2.06 23.40
N LYS A 236 -3.09 2.94 23.56
CA LYS A 236 -2.88 3.72 24.81
C LYS A 236 -2.77 5.22 24.59
N GLY A 237 -2.65 5.67 23.34
CA GLY A 237 -2.49 7.07 23.01
C GLY A 237 -3.72 7.90 23.37
N VAL A 238 -3.50 9.16 23.73
CA VAL A 238 -4.57 10.10 24.04
C VAL A 238 -5.04 10.76 22.75
N VAL A 239 -6.37 10.83 22.57
CA VAL A 239 -7.01 11.46 21.40
C VAL A 239 -6.69 12.96 21.39
N GLY A 240 -6.23 13.48 20.24
CA GLY A 240 -5.84 14.87 20.08
C GLY A 240 -4.35 15.14 20.35
N GLU A 241 -3.64 14.19 20.94
CA GLU A 241 -2.21 14.32 21.19
C GLU A 241 -1.37 14.02 19.95
N VAL A 242 -0.15 14.55 19.97
CA VAL A 242 0.90 14.26 18.98
C VAL A 242 1.99 13.43 19.65
N TYR A 243 2.37 12.31 19.03
CA TYR A 243 3.48 11.46 19.46
C TYR A 243 4.56 11.43 18.37
N ASN A 244 5.76 11.88 18.73
CA ASN A 244 6.93 11.80 17.88
C ASN A 244 7.60 10.43 18.02
N ILE A 245 7.97 9.81 16.91
CA ILE A 245 8.53 8.45 16.85
C ILE A 245 9.88 8.53 16.13
N GLY A 246 10.97 8.31 16.87
CA GLY A 246 12.34 8.38 16.35
C GLY A 246 13.11 7.11 16.71
N GLY A 247 14.17 6.82 15.96
CA GLY A 247 15.04 5.66 16.20
C GLY A 247 16.12 5.93 17.24
N ILE A 248 16.32 7.20 17.63
CA ILE A 248 17.46 7.64 18.46
C ILE A 248 18.78 7.27 17.77
N ASN A 249 18.81 7.38 16.44
CA ASN A 249 19.94 6.95 15.63
C ASN A 249 20.21 7.95 14.50
N GLU A 250 20.84 9.06 14.90
CA GLU A 250 21.28 10.09 13.99
C GLU A 250 22.58 9.68 13.29
N VAL A 251 22.52 9.50 11.97
CA VAL A 251 23.66 9.09 11.14
C VAL A 251 23.69 9.94 9.88
N ASP A 252 24.87 10.41 9.49
CA ASP A 252 25.05 11.08 8.20
C ASP A 252 24.96 10.08 7.04
N ASN A 253 24.50 10.55 5.87
CA ASN A 253 24.27 9.69 4.72
C ASN A 253 25.53 8.95 4.28
N LEU A 254 26.71 9.58 4.33
CA LEU A 254 27.95 8.94 3.89
C LEU A 254 28.36 7.79 4.82
N THR A 255 28.27 7.99 6.14
CA THR A 255 28.52 6.94 7.14
C THR A 255 27.55 5.79 6.97
N LEU A 256 26.25 6.07 6.77
CA LEU A 256 25.25 5.04 6.51
C LEU A 256 25.59 4.21 5.27
N VAL A 257 25.90 4.87 4.15
CA VAL A 257 26.25 4.20 2.88
C VAL A 257 27.47 3.30 3.07
N LYS A 258 28.52 3.79 3.74
CA LYS A 258 29.72 3.00 4.03
C LYS A 258 29.43 1.79 4.90
N THR A 259 28.56 1.92 5.91
CA THR A 259 28.14 0.81 6.77
C THR A 259 27.41 -0.27 5.95
N ILE A 260 26.50 0.12 5.05
CA ILE A 260 25.82 -0.81 4.15
C ILE A 260 26.84 -1.47 3.22
N CYS A 261 27.76 -0.73 2.60
CA CYS A 261 28.80 -1.30 1.74
C CYS A 261 29.64 -2.33 2.49
N LYS A 262 30.05 -2.06 3.73
CA LYS A 262 30.81 -3.00 4.56
C LYS A 262 30.02 -4.29 4.81
N LEU A 263 28.74 -4.17 5.19
CA LEU A 263 27.88 -5.35 5.37
C LEU A 263 27.69 -6.11 4.05
N MET A 264 27.53 -5.40 2.93
CA MET A 264 27.47 -6.03 1.60
C MET A 264 28.77 -6.74 1.23
N ASP A 265 29.94 -6.22 1.60
CA ASP A 265 31.23 -6.89 1.42
C ASP A 265 31.31 -8.22 2.22
N GLU A 266 30.63 -8.32 3.36
CA GLU A 266 30.51 -9.55 4.14
C GLU A 266 29.52 -10.56 3.52
N TYR A 267 28.34 -10.09 3.07
CA TYR A 267 27.30 -10.96 2.50
C TYR A 267 27.55 -11.38 1.06
N LYS A 268 28.17 -10.51 0.26
CA LYS A 268 28.40 -10.70 -1.17
C LYS A 268 29.79 -10.15 -1.55
N PRO A 269 30.87 -10.90 -1.26
CA PRO A 269 32.25 -10.39 -1.36
C PRO A 269 32.75 -10.14 -2.78
N GLU A 270 31.97 -10.50 -3.81
CA GLU A 270 32.35 -10.28 -5.21
C GLU A 270 32.50 -8.79 -5.51
N ASN A 271 33.63 -8.40 -6.12
CA ASN A 271 33.98 -7.02 -6.46
C ASN A 271 34.08 -6.05 -5.25
N ALA A 272 34.23 -6.59 -4.03
CA ALA A 272 34.56 -5.81 -2.86
C ALA A 272 35.88 -5.02 -3.05
N PRO A 273 36.05 -3.85 -2.38
CA PRO A 273 35.07 -3.22 -1.50
C PRO A 273 34.02 -2.41 -2.29
N HIS A 274 32.75 -2.62 -1.97
CA HIS A 274 31.61 -1.93 -2.58
C HIS A 274 31.63 -0.42 -2.35
N SER A 275 32.35 0.06 -1.34
CA SER A 275 32.55 1.49 -1.09
C SER A 275 33.23 2.24 -2.25
N LYS A 276 33.93 1.53 -3.15
CA LYS A 276 34.47 2.10 -4.41
C LYS A 276 33.38 2.53 -5.41
N LEU A 277 32.15 2.05 -5.24
CA LEU A 277 31.02 2.43 -6.10
C LEU A 277 30.43 3.79 -5.73
N ILE A 278 30.84 4.40 -4.61
CA ILE A 278 30.33 5.70 -4.17
C ILE A 278 30.70 6.79 -5.18
N THR A 279 29.70 7.53 -5.63
CA THR A 279 29.83 8.66 -6.55
C THR A 279 29.07 9.86 -6.00
N PHE A 280 29.73 11.01 -5.92
CA PHE A 280 29.09 12.25 -5.47
C PHE A 280 28.32 12.90 -6.62
N VAL A 281 27.10 13.34 -6.34
CA VAL A 281 26.22 14.03 -7.30
C VAL A 281 25.81 15.39 -6.74
N GLU A 282 25.38 16.30 -7.62
CA GLU A 282 24.89 17.63 -7.21
C GLU A 282 23.81 17.49 -6.13
N ASP A 283 23.92 18.30 -5.07
CA ASP A 283 22.96 18.24 -3.97
C ASP A 283 21.56 18.69 -4.43
N ARG A 284 20.53 18.24 -3.72
CA ARG A 284 19.17 18.66 -3.99
C ARG A 284 18.98 20.11 -3.54
N LYS A 285 18.39 20.93 -4.39
CA LYS A 285 18.02 22.29 -4.00
C LYS A 285 17.03 22.24 -2.83
N GLY A 286 17.38 22.92 -1.73
CA GLY A 286 16.57 22.94 -0.50
C GLY A 286 16.64 21.65 0.32
N HIS A 287 17.71 20.87 0.20
CA HIS A 287 17.88 19.65 0.99
C HIS A 287 18.09 19.99 2.46
N ASP A 288 17.13 19.61 3.32
CA ASP A 288 17.28 19.80 4.76
C ASP A 288 18.53 19.07 5.27
N TRP A 289 19.33 19.78 6.06
CA TRP A 289 20.63 19.30 6.47
C TRP A 289 20.53 18.22 7.55
N ARG A 290 19.71 18.42 8.59
CA ARG A 290 19.60 17.49 9.74
C ARG A 290 18.15 17.29 10.16
N TYR A 291 17.77 16.03 10.36
CA TYR A 291 16.57 15.65 11.08
C TYR A 291 16.94 14.84 12.32
N ALA A 292 16.40 15.26 13.46
CA ALA A 292 16.51 14.58 14.74
C ALA A 292 15.14 14.63 15.41
N ILE A 293 14.64 13.50 15.90
CA ILE A 293 13.34 13.43 16.56
C ILE A 293 13.53 13.25 18.07
N ASP A 294 12.91 14.13 18.84
CA ASP A 294 12.67 13.90 20.26
C ASP A 294 11.42 13.03 20.43
N ASN A 295 11.63 11.78 20.85
CA ASN A 295 10.58 10.80 21.13
C ASN A 295 10.33 10.63 22.66
N SER A 296 10.81 11.54 23.51
CA SER A 296 10.69 11.43 24.98
C SER A 296 9.23 11.28 25.44
N LYS A 297 8.29 11.93 24.76
CA LYS A 297 6.88 11.87 25.11
C LYS A 297 6.28 10.47 24.99
N ILE A 298 6.49 9.80 23.86
CA ILE A 298 5.95 8.45 23.66
C ILE A 298 6.63 7.44 24.61
N GLN A 299 7.90 7.66 24.95
CA GLN A 299 8.59 6.86 25.96
C GLN A 299 7.99 7.04 27.35
N ASN A 300 7.76 8.28 27.77
CA ASN A 300 7.30 8.61 29.12
C ASN A 300 5.82 8.27 29.33
N GLU A 301 4.97 8.58 28.35
CA GLU A 301 3.52 8.41 28.48
C GLU A 301 3.06 7.00 28.12
N LEU A 302 3.64 6.39 27.08
CA LEU A 302 3.15 5.12 26.54
C LEU A 302 4.14 3.95 26.76
N GLY A 303 5.35 4.23 27.25
CA GLY A 303 6.36 3.20 27.54
C GLY A 303 7.03 2.57 26.31
N TRP A 304 6.81 3.10 25.11
CA TRP A 304 7.43 2.59 23.89
C TRP A 304 8.90 3.01 23.79
N LYS A 305 9.77 2.14 23.27
CA LYS A 305 11.17 2.46 22.95
C LYS A 305 11.57 1.76 21.65
N PRO A 306 12.37 2.39 20.77
CA PRO A 306 12.87 1.74 19.56
C PRO A 306 13.95 0.70 19.88
N SER A 307 14.15 -0.25 18.97
CA SER A 307 15.26 -1.19 19.02
C SER A 307 16.59 -0.44 18.98
N GLN A 308 17.51 -0.82 19.88
CA GLN A 308 18.82 -0.15 20.02
C GLN A 308 19.93 -0.81 19.18
N ASP A 309 19.66 -1.99 18.59
CA ASP A 309 20.66 -2.74 17.82
C ASP A 309 20.58 -2.41 16.33
N PHE A 310 21.13 -1.24 15.98
CA PHE A 310 21.10 -0.71 14.63
C PHE A 310 21.75 -1.66 13.61
N GLU A 311 22.88 -2.28 13.96
CA GLU A 311 23.60 -3.20 13.08
C GLU A 311 22.78 -4.46 12.77
N LYS A 312 22.14 -5.06 13.78
CA LYS A 312 21.27 -6.22 13.59
C LYS A 312 20.09 -5.91 12.67
N MET A 313 19.44 -4.76 12.83
CA MET A 313 18.31 -4.36 11.97
C MET A 313 18.75 -4.14 10.52
N PHE A 314 19.96 -3.61 10.29
CA PHE A 314 20.53 -3.52 8.95
C PHE A 314 20.85 -4.88 8.34
N LYS A 315 21.39 -5.82 9.12
CA LYS A 315 21.61 -7.21 8.68
C LYS A 315 20.31 -7.89 8.26
N GLN A 316 19.23 -7.70 9.03
CA GLN A 316 17.89 -8.19 8.66
C GLN A 316 17.39 -7.54 7.37
N THR A 317 17.54 -6.22 7.25
CA THR A 317 17.14 -5.47 6.05
C THR A 317 17.89 -5.98 4.81
N ILE A 318 19.22 -6.09 4.87
CA ILE A 318 20.05 -6.59 3.76
C ILE A 318 19.68 -8.04 3.44
N GLY A 319 19.54 -8.89 4.45
CA GLY A 319 19.11 -10.27 4.29
C GLY A 319 17.78 -10.40 3.55
N PHE A 320 16.82 -9.51 3.80
CA PHE A 320 15.57 -9.46 3.05
C PHE A 320 15.79 -9.15 1.56
N TYR A 321 16.63 -8.18 1.22
CA TYR A 321 16.89 -7.79 -0.18
C TYR A 321 17.73 -8.79 -0.97
N LEU A 322 18.42 -9.70 -0.30
CA LEU A 322 19.25 -10.75 -0.92
C LEU A 322 18.50 -12.05 -1.22
N ASN A 323 17.31 -12.24 -0.63
CA ASN A 323 16.45 -13.42 -0.82
C ASN A 323 15.31 -13.13 -1.80
#